data_AF-A0A4Q6GKK0-F1
#
_entry.id   AF-A0A4Q6GKK0-F1
#
_cell.length_a   1.000
_cell.length_b   1.000
_cell.length_c   1.000
_cell.angle_alpha   90.00
_cell.angle_beta   90.00
_cell.angle_gamma   90.00
#
_symmetry.space_group_name_H-M   'P 1'
#
loop_
_entity.id
_entity.type
_entity.pdbx_description
1 polymer ?
#
loop_
_entity_poly.entity_id
_entity_poly.type
_entity_poly.pdbx_seq_one_letter_code
_entity_poly.pdbx_strand_id
1 'polypeptide(L)'
;AIDSLVRGAALNMSNMENLEWLSGQPLLLDERKPNLIGPVINSRRQLWSVGAYLGMVVGEVFGVAAQDDGIALRPFVTAKLRREMFGASNEIALHELRLHGKRIDLRLRLPAASQDDGYYAIERILLNGKPAGPMVRLAQLEADNQVEIVLGKLVAGQQDIRRVQDDPYADGGATFGPREPAIADLKRDAKGVTLRIAGNDKEQDVSYSVYRDGKRVADGLRAGNWTDRAGSAFACYAVEARFTASGNRSHHSAPRCVDTGIDIAVTDARTVSNIKASPPNARFATPHLAGWGQPGDRFAVERIAVPSAGNYQVQLRYHNAANQVNLGISGGVKWLVLKDARGRVVAQGVVQLPHAPLAKANTPTVYSTPLAVRLERGSYRLEMSDFYNMSYLDSNSSFSAAGGLTGPSNRFDIHGVRLLRTD
;
A
#
# COMPACT_ATOMS: atom_id res chain seq x y z
N ALA A 1 13.13 -17.85 0.68
CA ALA A 1 12.88 -16.94 -0.46
C ALA A 1 13.49 -17.48 -1.76
N ILE A 2 14.82 -17.53 -1.90
CA ILE A 2 15.49 -18.04 -3.14
C ILE A 2 14.95 -19.41 -3.56
N ASP A 3 14.92 -20.37 -2.63
CA ASP A 3 14.38 -21.72 -2.86
C ASP A 3 12.92 -21.71 -3.36
N SER A 4 12.08 -20.82 -2.80
CA SER A 4 10.69 -20.66 -3.21
C SER A 4 10.56 -20.14 -4.64
N LEU A 5 11.41 -19.18 -5.03
CA LEU A 5 11.44 -18.62 -6.39
C LEU A 5 11.95 -19.65 -7.40
N VAL A 6 13.04 -20.36 -7.08
CA VAL A 6 13.60 -21.42 -7.95
C VAL A 6 12.58 -22.55 -8.11
N ARG A 7 12.01 -23.05 -7.01
CA ARG A 7 10.96 -24.08 -7.04
C ARG A 7 9.73 -23.62 -7.81
N GLY A 8 9.26 -22.41 -7.55
CA GLY A 8 8.10 -21.84 -8.25
C GLY A 8 8.35 -21.76 -9.76
N ALA A 9 9.53 -21.29 -10.16
CA ALA A 9 9.91 -21.21 -11.56
C ALA A 9 10.04 -22.59 -12.23
N ALA A 10 10.65 -23.55 -11.53
CA ALA A 10 10.82 -24.92 -12.01
C ALA A 10 9.48 -25.65 -12.17
N LEU A 11 8.60 -25.59 -11.17
CA LEU A 11 7.29 -26.23 -11.19
C LEU A 11 6.40 -25.69 -12.32
N ASN A 12 6.50 -24.40 -12.60
CA ASN A 12 5.67 -23.72 -13.59
C ASN A 12 6.34 -23.55 -14.95
N MET A 13 7.58 -24.03 -15.10
CA MET A 13 8.45 -23.80 -16.28
C MET A 13 8.41 -22.35 -16.77
N SER A 14 8.33 -21.40 -15.84
CA SER A 14 8.20 -19.97 -16.12
C SER A 14 8.42 -19.15 -14.86
N ASN A 15 8.87 -17.90 -15.01
CA ASN A 15 8.99 -16.96 -13.90
C ASN A 15 7.64 -16.33 -13.53
N MET A 16 6.51 -17.03 -13.68
CA MET A 16 5.21 -16.49 -13.26
C MET A 16 5.23 -16.20 -11.76
N GLU A 17 4.85 -14.98 -11.37
CA GLU A 17 4.94 -14.54 -9.97
C GLU A 17 3.68 -14.81 -9.15
N ASN A 18 2.52 -14.78 -9.81
CA ASN A 18 1.26 -14.95 -9.11
C ASN A 18 0.93 -16.44 -9.08
N LEU A 19 0.95 -17.01 -7.89
CA LEU A 19 0.54 -18.37 -7.63
C LEU A 19 -0.60 -18.34 -6.62
N GLU A 20 -1.53 -19.29 -6.71
CA GLU A 20 -2.46 -19.52 -5.62
C GLU A 20 -1.63 -19.98 -4.40
N TRP A 21 -1.81 -19.30 -3.27
CA TRP A 21 -0.83 -19.29 -2.19
C TRP A 21 -0.69 -20.64 -1.48
N LEU A 22 -1.75 -21.46 -1.40
CA LEU A 22 -1.71 -22.76 -0.74
C LEU A 22 -1.27 -23.90 -1.67
N SER A 23 -1.84 -23.96 -2.87
CA SER A 23 -1.54 -25.00 -3.87
C SER A 23 -0.24 -24.74 -4.63
N GLY A 24 0.20 -23.47 -4.71
CA GLY A 24 1.31 -23.04 -5.54
C GLY A 24 1.04 -23.11 -7.04
N GLN A 25 -0.22 -23.33 -7.45
CA GLN A 25 -0.59 -23.42 -8.85
C GLN A 25 -0.62 -22.04 -9.51
N PRO A 26 -0.24 -21.94 -10.80
CA PRO A 26 -0.28 -20.67 -11.53
C PRO A 26 -1.70 -20.28 -11.94
N LEU A 27 -2.62 -21.24 -11.84
CA LEU A 27 -4.06 -21.11 -12.01
C LEU A 27 -4.72 -22.31 -11.31
N LEU A 28 -5.35 -22.07 -10.17
CA LEU A 28 -6.29 -23.01 -9.55
C LEU A 28 -7.62 -22.92 -10.31
N LEU A 29 -7.93 -23.96 -11.08
CA LEU A 29 -9.16 -24.02 -11.88
C LEU A 29 -10.19 -24.91 -11.18
N ASP A 30 -11.30 -24.32 -10.74
CA ASP A 30 -12.45 -25.03 -10.19
C ASP A 30 -13.76 -24.40 -10.69
N GLU A 31 -14.36 -25.03 -11.69
CA GLU A 31 -15.63 -24.58 -12.28
C GLU A 31 -16.81 -24.65 -11.29
N ARG A 32 -16.70 -25.44 -10.21
CA ARG A 32 -17.71 -25.50 -9.15
C ARG A 32 -17.61 -24.31 -8.20
N LYS A 33 -16.46 -23.64 -8.18
CA LYS A 33 -16.18 -22.44 -7.38
C LYS A 33 -15.57 -21.34 -8.26
N PRO A 34 -16.31 -20.83 -9.27
CA PRO A 34 -15.75 -19.94 -10.28
C PRO A 34 -15.13 -18.66 -9.71
N ASN A 35 -15.66 -18.19 -8.59
CA ASN A 35 -15.20 -17.02 -7.85
C ASN A 35 -13.90 -17.24 -7.05
N LEU A 36 -13.38 -18.47 -6.98
CA LEU A 36 -12.07 -18.82 -6.41
C LEU A 36 -11.05 -19.21 -7.50
N ILE A 37 -11.44 -19.17 -8.77
CA ILE A 37 -10.49 -19.41 -9.87
C ILE A 37 -9.47 -18.29 -9.90
N GLY A 38 -8.19 -18.65 -9.89
CA GLY A 38 -7.11 -17.67 -9.98
C GLY A 38 -5.74 -18.24 -9.66
N PRO A 39 -4.70 -17.39 -9.66
CA PRO A 39 -4.77 -15.95 -9.85
C PRO A 39 -5.16 -15.55 -11.29
N VAL A 40 -6.04 -14.55 -11.42
CA VAL A 40 -6.54 -14.05 -12.72
C VAL A 40 -5.53 -13.18 -13.47
N ILE A 41 -4.57 -12.58 -12.74
CA ILE A 41 -3.44 -11.86 -13.32
C ILE A 41 -2.25 -12.79 -13.22
N ASN A 42 -1.91 -13.46 -14.31
CA ASN A 42 -0.67 -14.19 -14.40
C ASN A 42 -0.24 -14.26 -15.87
N SER A 43 1.03 -14.02 -16.16
CA SER A 43 1.51 -14.06 -17.54
C SER A 43 2.95 -14.51 -17.61
N ARG A 44 3.21 -15.43 -18.55
CA ARG A 44 4.57 -15.89 -18.87
C ARG A 44 5.44 -14.79 -19.49
N ARG A 45 4.84 -13.69 -19.96
CA ARG A 45 5.50 -12.61 -20.73
C ARG A 45 5.61 -11.31 -19.96
N GLN A 46 5.18 -11.31 -18.70
CA GLN A 46 5.07 -10.10 -17.91
C GLN A 46 6.45 -9.73 -17.36
N LEU A 47 6.95 -8.55 -17.72
CA LEU A 47 8.35 -8.14 -17.51
C LEU A 47 8.75 -8.06 -16.04
N TRP A 48 7.81 -7.73 -15.16
CA TRP A 48 8.03 -7.63 -13.71
C TRP A 48 8.53 -8.92 -13.06
N SER A 49 8.04 -10.09 -13.48
CA SER A 49 8.33 -11.37 -12.85
C SER A 49 9.70 -11.92 -13.29
N VAL A 50 10.06 -11.68 -14.56
CA VAL A 50 11.43 -11.87 -15.05
C VAL A 50 12.37 -10.89 -14.33
N GLY A 51 11.96 -9.64 -14.18
CA GLY A 51 12.68 -8.62 -13.43
C GLY A 51 12.92 -9.02 -11.97
N ALA A 52 11.93 -9.61 -11.29
CA ALA A 52 12.04 -10.08 -9.93
C ALA A 52 13.04 -11.25 -9.80
N TYR A 53 13.00 -12.21 -10.72
CA TYR A 53 13.96 -13.32 -10.71
C TYR A 53 15.39 -12.83 -10.97
N LEU A 54 15.58 -11.95 -11.96
CA LEU A 54 16.87 -11.30 -12.21
C LEU A 54 17.34 -10.48 -11.01
N GLY A 55 16.41 -9.75 -10.37
CA GLY A 55 16.65 -8.98 -9.16
C GLY A 55 17.12 -9.86 -8.00
N MET A 56 16.53 -11.05 -7.82
CA MET A 56 17.01 -12.04 -6.83
C MET A 56 18.43 -12.52 -7.15
N VAL A 57 18.75 -12.81 -8.42
CA VAL A 57 20.10 -13.23 -8.80
C VAL A 57 21.12 -12.11 -8.57
N VAL A 58 20.86 -10.89 -9.06
CA VAL A 58 21.80 -9.77 -8.97
C VAL A 58 21.89 -9.24 -7.54
N GLY A 59 20.75 -9.03 -6.89
CA GLY A 59 20.62 -8.35 -5.60
C GLY A 59 20.83 -9.24 -4.39
N GLU A 60 20.51 -10.54 -4.46
CA GLU A 60 20.60 -11.46 -3.31
C GLU A 60 21.76 -12.45 -3.49
N VAL A 61 21.81 -13.20 -4.60
CA VAL A 61 22.89 -14.19 -4.81
C VAL A 61 24.25 -13.50 -4.94
N PHE A 62 24.35 -12.51 -5.85
CA PHE A 62 25.56 -11.71 -6.03
C PHE A 62 25.61 -10.49 -5.10
N GLY A 63 24.47 -10.08 -4.52
CA GLY A 63 24.47 -9.08 -3.46
C GLY A 63 24.66 -7.64 -3.90
N VAL A 64 24.42 -7.31 -5.17
CA VAL A 64 24.74 -5.98 -5.71
C VAL A 64 23.51 -5.07 -5.61
N ALA A 65 23.65 -3.96 -4.89
CA ALA A 65 22.62 -2.93 -4.82
C ALA A 65 23.19 -1.56 -5.16
N ALA A 66 22.55 -0.84 -6.09
CA ALA A 66 22.87 0.56 -6.36
C ALA A 66 22.55 1.43 -5.14
N GLN A 67 23.41 2.40 -4.87
CA GLN A 67 23.24 3.44 -3.86
C GLN A 67 23.40 4.80 -4.52
N ASP A 68 22.99 5.87 -3.84
CA ASP A 68 23.10 7.24 -4.37
C ASP A 68 24.56 7.61 -4.73
N ASP A 69 25.54 7.15 -3.92
CA ASP A 69 26.97 7.48 -4.07
C ASP A 69 27.85 6.30 -4.51
N GLY A 70 27.28 5.11 -4.75
CA GLY A 70 28.10 3.89 -4.87
C GLY A 70 27.32 2.61 -5.14
N ILE A 71 27.98 1.50 -4.82
CA ILE A 71 27.41 0.15 -4.84
C ILE A 71 27.63 -0.53 -3.49
N ALA A 72 26.59 -1.22 -3.01
CA ALA A 72 26.70 -2.15 -1.89
C ALA A 72 26.91 -3.57 -2.41
N LEU A 73 27.77 -4.32 -1.72
CA LEU A 73 28.18 -5.70 -2.04
C LEU A 73 27.89 -6.59 -0.83
N ARG A 74 26.77 -7.32 -0.88
CA ARG A 74 26.25 -8.16 0.22
C ARG A 74 25.69 -9.50 -0.31
N PRO A 75 26.51 -10.35 -0.95
CA PRO A 75 26.03 -11.64 -1.45
C PRO A 75 25.51 -12.51 -0.31
N PHE A 76 24.46 -13.28 -0.61
CA PHE A 76 23.85 -14.19 0.34
C PHE A 76 23.73 -15.60 -0.25
N VAL A 77 24.70 -16.45 0.10
CA VAL A 77 24.73 -17.85 -0.31
C VAL A 77 24.53 -18.74 0.91
N THR A 78 23.44 -19.50 0.91
CA THR A 78 23.16 -20.48 1.96
C THR A 78 23.92 -21.78 1.73
N ALA A 79 24.08 -22.58 2.79
CA ALA A 79 24.66 -23.93 2.67
C ALA A 79 23.88 -24.79 1.66
N LYS A 80 22.55 -24.70 1.69
CA LYS A 80 21.66 -25.36 0.71
C LYS A 80 21.95 -24.90 -0.72
N LEU A 81 22.00 -23.59 -0.98
CA LEU A 81 22.26 -23.05 -2.32
C LEU A 81 23.62 -23.49 -2.85
N ARG A 82 24.64 -23.46 -1.99
CA ARG A 82 25.99 -23.93 -2.29
C ARG A 82 26.04 -25.42 -2.68
N ARG A 83 25.29 -26.27 -1.95
CA ARG A 83 25.22 -27.72 -2.20
C ARG A 83 24.44 -28.03 -3.48
N GLU A 84 23.23 -27.49 -3.59
CA GLU A 84 22.23 -27.97 -4.55
C GLU A 84 22.32 -27.27 -5.91
N MET A 85 22.59 -25.96 -5.92
CA MET A 85 22.62 -25.18 -7.17
C MET A 85 24.04 -24.96 -7.68
N PHE A 86 24.99 -24.72 -6.78
CA PHE A 86 26.38 -24.41 -7.15
C PHE A 86 27.36 -25.54 -6.85
N GLY A 87 26.87 -26.76 -6.62
CA GLY A 87 27.68 -27.91 -6.21
C GLY A 87 28.80 -28.27 -7.20
N ALA A 88 28.61 -27.99 -8.49
CA ALA A 88 29.55 -28.33 -9.55
C ALA A 88 30.73 -27.34 -9.72
N SER A 89 30.75 -26.23 -8.98
CA SER A 89 31.79 -25.20 -9.10
C SER A 89 32.20 -24.65 -7.72
N ASN A 90 33.41 -24.10 -7.66
CA ASN A 90 33.90 -23.33 -6.52
C ASN A 90 33.86 -21.81 -6.79
N GLU A 91 33.28 -21.41 -7.92
CA GLU A 91 33.07 -20.01 -8.29
C GLU A 91 31.79 -19.84 -9.12
N ILE A 92 31.12 -18.71 -8.93
CA ILE A 92 30.10 -18.19 -9.85
C ILE A 92 30.45 -16.76 -10.26
N ALA A 93 29.97 -16.32 -11.42
CA ALA A 93 30.29 -15.00 -11.95
C ALA A 93 29.06 -14.30 -12.57
N LEU A 94 29.03 -12.98 -12.43
CA LEU A 94 28.11 -12.06 -13.08
C LEU A 94 28.95 -11.13 -13.96
N HIS A 95 28.71 -11.15 -15.26
CA HIS A 95 29.48 -10.38 -16.23
C HIS A 95 28.67 -9.20 -16.78
N GLU A 96 29.37 -8.15 -17.20
CA GLU A 96 28.81 -7.01 -17.94
C GLU A 96 27.68 -6.26 -17.19
N LEU A 97 27.71 -6.25 -15.85
CA LEU A 97 26.74 -5.48 -15.07
C LEU A 97 27.03 -3.98 -15.26
N ARG A 98 26.04 -3.23 -15.75
CA ARG A 98 26.14 -1.79 -15.96
C ARG A 98 25.42 -1.03 -14.85
N LEU A 99 26.18 -0.27 -14.06
CA LEU A 99 25.65 0.56 -12.95
C LEU A 99 26.34 1.90 -12.95
N HIS A 100 25.57 3.00 -12.86
CA HIS A 100 26.10 4.37 -12.84
C HIS A 100 27.10 4.69 -13.98
N GLY A 101 26.82 4.16 -15.18
CA GLY A 101 27.69 4.33 -16.34
C GLY A 101 29.03 3.55 -16.28
N LYS A 102 29.23 2.71 -15.26
CA LYS A 102 30.39 1.82 -15.11
C LYS A 102 30.03 0.39 -15.48
N ARG A 103 31.04 -0.39 -15.90
CA ARG A 103 30.95 -1.83 -16.12
C ARG A 103 31.59 -2.58 -14.95
N ILE A 104 30.90 -3.61 -14.47
CA ILE A 104 31.31 -4.42 -13.33
C ILE A 104 31.19 -5.89 -13.71
N ASP A 105 32.31 -6.61 -13.61
CA ASP A 105 32.35 -8.06 -13.57
C ASP A 105 32.56 -8.50 -12.12
N LEU A 106 31.67 -9.35 -11.63
CA LEU A 106 31.71 -9.82 -10.26
C LEU A 106 31.93 -11.33 -10.22
N ARG A 107 32.94 -11.77 -9.47
CA ARG A 107 33.25 -13.17 -9.18
C ARG A 107 33.02 -13.45 -7.71
N LEU A 108 32.28 -14.51 -7.43
CA LEU A 108 32.02 -14.99 -6.07
C LEU A 108 32.72 -16.34 -5.89
N ARG A 109 33.79 -16.36 -5.09
CA ARG A 109 34.49 -17.59 -4.68
C ARG A 109 33.68 -18.28 -3.60
N LEU A 110 33.32 -19.53 -3.85
CA LEU A 110 32.48 -20.34 -3.00
C LEU A 110 33.35 -21.27 -2.12
N PRO A 111 33.08 -21.38 -0.82
CA PRO A 111 33.80 -22.30 0.07
C PRO A 111 33.44 -23.75 -0.24
N ALA A 112 34.07 -24.69 0.46
CA ALA A 112 33.64 -26.09 0.43
C ALA A 112 32.18 -26.21 0.89
N ALA A 113 31.43 -27.12 0.28
CA ALA A 113 30.05 -27.34 0.66
C ALA A 113 29.97 -28.03 2.03
N SER A 114 29.26 -27.42 2.99
CA SER A 114 28.91 -28.05 4.27
C SER A 114 27.58 -28.79 4.17
N GLN A 115 27.35 -29.80 5.02
CA GLN A 115 26.04 -30.43 5.24
C GLN A 115 25.18 -29.69 6.27
N ASP A 116 25.80 -28.85 7.10
CA ASP A 116 25.10 -28.05 8.09
C ASP A 116 24.23 -26.97 7.44
N ASP A 117 23.33 -26.40 8.23
CA ASP A 117 22.49 -25.27 7.82
C ASP A 117 23.13 -23.92 8.18
N GLY A 118 22.84 -22.91 7.35
CA GLY A 118 23.37 -21.57 7.54
C GLY A 118 23.64 -20.84 6.23
N TYR A 119 24.42 -19.76 6.33
CA TYR A 119 24.88 -18.97 5.20
C TYR A 119 26.38 -18.65 5.34
N TYR A 120 27.07 -18.47 4.23
CA TYR A 120 28.49 -18.17 4.24
C TYR A 120 28.73 -16.67 4.41
N ALA A 121 29.55 -16.31 5.39
CA ALA A 121 29.95 -14.93 5.61
C ALA A 121 30.95 -14.46 4.54
N ILE A 122 30.98 -13.15 4.29
CA ILE A 122 32.01 -12.55 3.45
C ILE A 122 33.34 -12.58 4.22
N GLU A 123 34.36 -13.18 3.62
CA GLU A 123 35.73 -13.19 4.15
C GLU A 123 36.50 -11.96 3.68
N ARG A 124 36.45 -11.68 2.37
CA ARG A 124 37.07 -10.50 1.78
C ARG A 124 36.39 -10.06 0.50
N ILE A 125 36.57 -8.79 0.17
CA ILE A 125 36.17 -8.18 -1.10
C ILE A 125 37.40 -7.52 -1.71
N LEU A 126 37.61 -7.74 -2.99
CA LEU A 126 38.63 -7.08 -3.80
C LEU A 126 37.95 -6.28 -4.91
N LEU A 127 38.36 -5.03 -5.09
CA LEU A 127 38.04 -4.20 -6.25
C LEU A 127 39.33 -3.99 -7.05
N ASN A 128 39.35 -4.44 -8.30
CA ASN A 128 40.51 -4.34 -9.19
C ASN A 128 41.79 -4.88 -8.55
N GLY A 129 41.66 -6.00 -7.82
CA GLY A 129 42.75 -6.67 -7.10
C GLY A 129 43.15 -6.04 -5.76
N LYS A 130 42.52 -4.92 -5.35
CA LYS A 130 42.81 -4.23 -4.08
C LYS A 130 41.72 -4.48 -3.04
N PRO A 131 42.05 -4.62 -1.75
CA PRO A 131 41.05 -4.75 -0.69
C PRO A 131 40.00 -3.63 -0.72
N ALA A 132 38.73 -4.01 -0.60
CA ALA A 132 37.60 -3.10 -0.56
C ALA A 132 36.63 -3.49 0.57
N GLY A 133 35.81 -2.53 0.98
CA GLY A 133 34.71 -2.77 1.91
C GLY A 133 33.43 -3.25 1.20
N PRO A 134 32.37 -3.58 1.96
CA PRO A 134 31.05 -3.93 1.43
C PRO A 134 30.32 -2.75 0.79
N MET A 135 30.85 -1.53 0.94
CA MET A 135 30.40 -0.34 0.22
C MET A 135 31.56 0.17 -0.63
N VAL A 136 31.34 0.32 -1.93
CA VAL A 136 32.30 0.89 -2.87
C VAL A 136 31.70 2.17 -3.42
N ARG A 137 32.37 3.30 -3.17
CA ARG A 137 31.93 4.61 -3.67
C ARG A 137 32.16 4.70 -5.18
N LEU A 138 31.35 5.50 -5.86
CA LEU A 138 31.47 5.79 -7.28
C LEU A 138 32.86 6.29 -7.66
N ALA A 139 33.47 7.12 -6.81
CA ALA A 139 34.81 7.65 -7.02
C ALA A 139 35.92 6.58 -7.01
N GLN A 140 35.64 5.39 -6.47
CA GLN A 140 36.57 4.26 -6.46
C GLN A 140 36.41 3.37 -7.70
N LEU A 141 35.32 3.52 -8.46
CA LEU A 141 35.02 2.72 -9.64
C LEU A 141 35.67 3.34 -10.88
N GLU A 142 36.42 2.51 -11.59
CA GLU A 142 36.94 2.80 -12.93
C GLU A 142 35.81 2.64 -13.97
N ALA A 143 36.11 2.88 -15.26
CA ALA A 143 35.15 2.56 -16.32
C ALA A 143 34.75 1.07 -16.30
N ASP A 144 35.75 0.22 -16.05
CA ASP A 144 35.66 -1.23 -16.06
C ASP A 144 36.21 -1.77 -14.74
N ASN A 145 35.46 -2.63 -14.06
CA ASN A 145 35.79 -3.06 -12.71
C ASN A 145 35.69 -4.57 -12.58
N GLN A 146 36.66 -5.16 -11.90
CA GLN A 146 36.65 -6.56 -11.47
C GLN A 146 36.44 -6.59 -9.97
N VAL A 147 35.31 -7.14 -9.54
CA VAL A 147 35.00 -7.37 -8.12
C VAL A 147 35.15 -8.85 -7.83
N GLU A 148 36.01 -9.20 -6.87
CA GLU A 148 36.10 -10.55 -6.33
C GLU A 148 35.58 -10.54 -4.90
N ILE A 149 34.57 -11.37 -4.61
CA ILE A 149 34.09 -11.60 -3.25
C ILE A 149 34.42 -13.04 -2.88
N VAL A 150 35.12 -13.22 -1.77
CA VAL A 150 35.41 -14.54 -1.21
C VAL A 150 34.50 -14.80 -0.04
N LEU A 151 33.71 -15.87 -0.14
CA LEU A 151 32.88 -16.35 0.95
C LEU A 151 33.69 -17.31 1.82
N GLY A 152 33.63 -17.09 3.13
CA GLY A 152 34.39 -17.82 4.13
C GLY A 152 33.54 -18.77 4.95
N LYS A 153 33.63 -18.66 6.28
CA LYS A 153 33.01 -19.60 7.21
C LYS A 153 31.48 -19.62 7.11
N LEU A 154 30.92 -20.79 7.38
CA LEU A 154 29.49 -20.96 7.59
C LEU A 154 29.07 -20.30 8.91
N VAL A 155 28.00 -19.53 8.86
CA VAL A 155 27.35 -18.89 10.00
C VAL A 155 25.95 -19.46 10.15
N ALA A 156 25.59 -19.83 11.36
CA ALA A 156 24.23 -20.26 11.68
C ALA A 156 23.25 -19.13 11.34
N GLY A 157 22.26 -19.44 10.50
CA GLY A 157 21.15 -18.54 10.18
C GLY A 157 19.91 -18.92 10.97
N GLN A 158 18.95 -17.99 11.08
CA GLN A 158 17.62 -18.33 11.56
C GLN A 158 16.96 -19.33 10.61
N GLN A 159 16.55 -20.49 11.13
CA GLN A 159 15.89 -21.54 10.36
C GLN A 159 14.37 -21.59 10.59
N ASP A 160 13.87 -20.76 11.52
CA ASP A 160 12.45 -20.77 11.88
C ASP A 160 11.60 -20.32 10.70
N ILE A 161 10.73 -21.22 10.25
CA ILE A 161 9.74 -20.94 9.23
C ILE A 161 8.39 -21.50 9.68
N ARG A 162 7.35 -20.67 9.64
CA ARG A 162 5.97 -21.14 9.82
C ARG A 162 5.46 -21.62 8.47
N ARG A 163 5.48 -22.94 8.27
CA ARG A 163 4.81 -23.55 7.11
C ARG A 163 3.32 -23.61 7.38
N VAL A 164 2.53 -23.17 6.41
CA VAL A 164 1.08 -23.28 6.42
C VAL A 164 0.70 -24.31 5.36
N GLN A 165 -0.05 -25.32 5.76
CA GLN A 165 -0.64 -26.30 4.87
C GLN A 165 -2.12 -26.38 5.21
N ASP A 166 -2.96 -26.10 4.22
CA ASP A 166 -4.41 -26.07 4.39
C ASP A 166 -5.07 -26.40 3.04
N ASP A 167 -6.39 -26.60 3.04
CA ASP A 167 -7.18 -26.71 1.82
C ASP A 167 -7.12 -25.37 1.05
N PRO A 168 -6.80 -25.35 -0.26
CA PRO A 168 -6.81 -24.12 -1.08
C PRO A 168 -8.12 -23.33 -1.04
N TYR A 169 -9.21 -23.95 -0.60
CA TYR A 169 -10.52 -23.35 -0.41
C TYR A 169 -10.85 -23.00 1.04
N ALA A 170 -9.92 -23.20 1.98
CA ALA A 170 -10.09 -22.77 3.36
C ALA A 170 -10.27 -21.24 3.42
N ASP A 171 -11.23 -20.76 4.18
CA ASP A 171 -11.55 -19.33 4.31
C ASP A 171 -11.57 -18.88 5.78
N GLY A 172 -10.51 -19.20 6.52
CA GLY A 172 -10.34 -18.71 7.89
C GLY A 172 -9.22 -19.41 8.67
N GLY A 173 -9.28 -19.30 9.99
CA GLY A 173 -8.44 -20.06 10.91
C GLY A 173 -6.95 -19.75 10.79
N ALA A 174 -6.15 -20.76 10.43
CA ALA A 174 -4.69 -20.67 10.35
C ALA A 174 -4.18 -19.92 9.11
N THR A 175 -4.98 -19.85 8.06
CA THR A 175 -4.56 -19.37 6.73
C THR A 175 -4.90 -17.90 6.50
N PHE A 176 -6.13 -17.50 6.82
CA PHE A 176 -6.62 -16.14 6.62
C PHE A 176 -6.88 -15.43 7.95
N GLY A 177 -6.85 -14.10 7.92
CA GLY A 177 -7.41 -13.28 9.00
C GLY A 177 -8.93 -13.33 9.00
N PRO A 178 -9.58 -12.99 10.12
CA PRO A 178 -11.03 -12.84 10.15
C PRO A 178 -11.50 -11.78 9.14
N ARG A 179 -12.80 -11.81 8.80
CA ARG A 179 -13.41 -10.75 8.01
C ARG A 179 -13.30 -9.40 8.75
N GLU A 180 -13.27 -8.32 7.96
CA GLU A 180 -13.27 -6.96 8.50
C GLU A 180 -14.51 -6.76 9.39
N PRO A 181 -14.36 -6.42 10.68
CA PRO A 181 -15.48 -6.15 11.56
C PRO A 181 -16.12 -4.80 11.23
N ALA A 182 -17.28 -4.51 11.82
CA ALA A 182 -17.92 -3.21 11.68
C ALA A 182 -18.27 -2.59 13.04
N ILE A 183 -18.28 -1.25 13.10
CA ILE A 183 -18.90 -0.50 14.20
C ILE A 183 -20.33 -0.21 13.79
N ALA A 184 -21.27 -0.99 14.32
CA ALA A 184 -22.67 -0.94 13.92
C ALA A 184 -23.45 0.19 14.60
N ASP A 185 -23.00 0.65 15.77
CA ASP A 185 -23.53 1.82 16.47
C ASP A 185 -22.42 2.52 17.23
N LEU A 186 -22.52 3.84 17.38
CA LEU A 186 -21.59 4.67 18.14
C LEU A 186 -22.38 5.79 18.80
N LYS A 187 -22.36 5.84 20.13
CA LYS A 187 -23.11 6.82 20.93
C LYS A 187 -22.25 7.37 22.04
N ARG A 188 -22.36 8.67 22.28
CA ARG A 188 -21.73 9.34 23.42
C ARG A 188 -22.78 9.72 24.45
N ASP A 189 -22.49 9.43 25.70
CA ASP A 189 -23.29 9.83 26.85
C ASP A 189 -22.38 10.28 28.02
N ALA A 190 -22.95 10.47 29.21
CA ALA A 190 -22.20 10.89 30.39
C ALA A 190 -21.15 9.87 30.89
N LYS A 191 -21.26 8.59 30.51
CA LYS A 191 -20.33 7.51 30.89
C LYS A 191 -19.16 7.35 29.91
N GLY A 192 -19.22 8.01 28.75
CA GLY A 192 -18.19 7.97 27.72
C GLY A 192 -18.76 7.68 26.33
N VAL A 193 -18.00 6.98 25.49
CA VAL A 193 -18.41 6.59 24.15
C VAL A 193 -18.65 5.09 24.09
N THR A 194 -19.88 4.69 23.80
CA THR A 194 -20.24 3.29 23.61
C THR A 194 -20.29 2.98 22.12
N LEU A 195 -19.52 1.99 21.68
CA LEU A 195 -19.63 1.39 20.35
C LEU A 195 -20.19 -0.02 20.44
N ARG A 196 -20.95 -0.40 19.40
CA ARG A 196 -21.40 -1.77 19.19
C ARG A 196 -20.56 -2.42 18.09
N ILE A 197 -19.69 -3.33 18.50
CA ILE A 197 -18.88 -4.15 17.62
C ILE A 197 -19.79 -5.19 16.96
N ALA A 198 -19.93 -5.13 15.64
CA ALA A 198 -20.54 -6.19 14.86
C ALA A 198 -19.46 -7.16 14.38
N GLY A 199 -19.52 -8.37 14.94
CA GLY A 199 -18.75 -9.52 14.48
C GLY A 199 -19.44 -10.25 13.34
N ASN A 200 -18.72 -11.21 12.76
CA ASN A 200 -19.26 -12.17 11.79
C ASN A 200 -19.70 -13.44 12.53
N ASP A 201 -20.98 -13.80 12.43
CA ASP A 201 -21.58 -14.95 13.09
C ASP A 201 -21.08 -16.30 12.55
N LYS A 202 -20.50 -16.31 11.34
CA LYS A 202 -19.88 -17.48 10.74
C LYS A 202 -18.46 -17.75 11.24
N GLU A 203 -17.85 -16.80 11.95
CA GLU A 203 -16.50 -16.92 12.47
C GLU A 203 -16.53 -17.21 13.96
N GLN A 204 -15.89 -18.31 14.36
CA GLN A 204 -15.76 -18.72 15.76
C GLN A 204 -14.41 -18.29 16.32
N ASP A 205 -14.31 -18.26 17.65
CA ASP A 205 -13.05 -18.00 18.36
C ASP A 205 -12.36 -16.67 17.97
N VAL A 206 -13.19 -15.65 17.69
CA VAL A 206 -12.74 -14.31 17.34
C VAL A 206 -12.77 -13.39 18.57
N SER A 207 -11.67 -12.70 18.81
CA SER A 207 -11.60 -11.58 19.74
C SER A 207 -11.40 -10.26 19.01
N TYR A 208 -11.77 -9.16 19.65
CA TYR A 208 -11.74 -7.83 19.05
C TYR A 208 -10.84 -6.88 19.82
N SER A 209 -10.06 -6.09 19.08
CA SER A 209 -9.33 -4.94 19.59
C SER A 209 -10.02 -3.65 19.15
N VAL A 210 -10.08 -2.66 20.03
CA VAL A 210 -10.62 -1.32 19.71
C VAL A 210 -9.48 -0.32 19.68
N TYR A 211 -9.44 0.47 18.61
CA TYR A 211 -8.52 1.57 18.41
C TYR A 211 -9.28 2.88 18.53
N ARG A 212 -8.75 3.81 19.31
CA ARG A 212 -9.19 5.21 19.39
C ARG A 212 -8.08 6.09 18.84
N ASP A 213 -8.38 6.87 17.80
CA ASP A 213 -7.46 7.81 17.15
C ASP A 213 -6.10 7.15 16.79
N GLY A 214 -6.19 5.94 16.22
CA GLY A 214 -5.03 5.13 15.81
C GLY A 214 -4.31 4.38 16.92
N LYS A 215 -4.71 4.53 18.19
CA LYS A 215 -4.09 3.84 19.34
C LYS A 215 -5.01 2.75 19.88
N ARG A 216 -4.50 1.54 20.13
CA ARG A 216 -5.27 0.47 20.74
C ARG A 216 -5.61 0.83 22.18
N VAL A 217 -6.90 0.90 22.51
CA VAL A 217 -7.42 1.26 23.85
C VAL A 217 -8.12 0.09 24.55
N ALA A 218 -8.49 -0.96 23.82
CA ALA A 218 -8.97 -2.21 24.38
C ALA A 218 -8.56 -3.39 23.49
N ASP A 219 -8.48 -4.57 24.11
CA ASP A 219 -8.15 -5.83 23.44
C ASP A 219 -8.89 -6.99 24.11
N GLY A 220 -9.00 -8.12 23.40
CA GLY A 220 -9.64 -9.33 23.93
C GLY A 220 -11.15 -9.21 24.12
N LEU A 221 -11.80 -8.28 23.44
CA LEU A 221 -13.25 -8.07 23.57
C LEU A 221 -14.04 -9.12 22.79
N ARG A 222 -15.31 -9.27 23.15
CA ARG A 222 -16.33 -9.98 22.34
C ARG A 222 -17.09 -8.98 21.47
N ALA A 223 -17.77 -9.49 20.44
CA ALA A 223 -18.76 -8.69 19.71
C ALA A 223 -19.87 -8.20 20.67
N GLY A 224 -20.47 -7.05 20.35
CA GLY A 224 -21.46 -6.39 21.19
C GLY A 224 -21.00 -5.02 21.68
N ASN A 225 -21.62 -4.54 22.75
CA ASN A 225 -21.37 -3.19 23.27
C ASN A 225 -20.10 -3.15 24.11
N TRP A 226 -19.26 -2.14 23.85
CA TRP A 226 -18.13 -1.77 24.69
C TRP A 226 -18.10 -0.24 24.87
N THR A 227 -17.78 0.21 26.08
CA THR A 227 -17.78 1.63 26.45
C THR A 227 -16.37 2.11 26.78
N ASP A 228 -15.89 3.09 26.02
CA ASP A 228 -14.70 3.87 26.32
C ASP A 228 -15.04 5.03 27.26
N ARG A 229 -14.66 4.91 28.53
CA ARG A 229 -14.86 5.97 29.53
C ARG A 229 -13.97 7.20 29.30
N ALA A 230 -12.87 7.04 28.57
CA ALA A 230 -11.95 8.13 28.23
C ALA A 230 -12.22 8.71 26.84
N GLY A 231 -13.26 8.25 26.15
CA GLY A 231 -13.66 8.75 24.83
C GLY A 231 -14.15 10.20 24.87
N SER A 232 -13.53 11.05 24.07
CA SER A 232 -13.95 12.45 23.93
C SER A 232 -15.14 12.62 22.96
N ALA A 233 -15.59 13.86 22.77
CA ALA A 233 -16.56 14.20 21.74
C ALA A 233 -15.99 14.16 20.31
N PHE A 234 -14.67 14.08 20.15
CA PHE A 234 -13.96 14.10 18.86
C PHE A 234 -13.26 12.78 18.55
N ALA A 235 -13.38 11.79 19.44
CA ALA A 235 -12.74 10.50 19.28
C ALA A 235 -13.27 9.74 18.04
N CYS A 236 -12.35 9.17 17.28
CA CYS A 236 -12.62 8.27 16.18
C CYS A 236 -12.21 6.83 16.54
N TYR A 237 -13.08 5.87 16.23
CA TYR A 237 -12.86 4.47 16.57
C TYR A 237 -12.74 3.59 15.32
N ALA A 238 -11.89 2.58 15.42
CA ALA A 238 -11.84 1.44 14.51
C ALA A 238 -11.71 0.14 15.31
N VAL A 239 -12.13 -0.97 14.72
CA VAL A 239 -12.11 -2.30 15.35
C VAL A 239 -11.30 -3.26 14.49
N GLU A 240 -10.57 -4.16 15.14
CA GLU A 240 -9.82 -5.23 14.49
C GLU A 240 -10.28 -6.57 15.08
N ALA A 241 -10.53 -7.55 14.22
CA ALA A 241 -10.85 -8.91 14.61
C ALA A 241 -9.57 -9.77 14.59
N ARG A 242 -9.48 -10.72 15.52
CA ARG A 242 -8.36 -11.67 15.62
C ARG A 242 -8.88 -13.08 15.87
N PHE A 243 -8.44 -14.04 15.08
CA PHE A 243 -8.60 -15.46 15.44
C PHE A 243 -7.70 -15.78 16.63
N THR A 244 -8.28 -16.23 17.73
CA THR A 244 -7.55 -16.48 18.99
C THR A 244 -6.54 -17.61 18.86
N ALA A 245 -6.85 -18.66 18.08
CA ALA A 245 -5.96 -19.80 17.87
C ALA A 245 -4.76 -19.48 16.98
N SER A 246 -4.98 -18.89 15.79
CA SER A 246 -3.89 -18.65 14.82
C SER A 246 -3.11 -17.37 15.07
N GLY A 247 -3.77 -16.39 15.70
CA GLY A 247 -3.28 -15.03 15.85
C GLY A 247 -3.49 -14.14 14.62
N ASN A 248 -4.08 -14.66 13.54
CA ASN A 248 -4.33 -13.88 12.32
C ASN A 248 -5.34 -12.77 12.59
N ARG A 249 -5.16 -11.65 11.90
CA ARG A 249 -5.87 -10.39 12.15
C ARG A 249 -6.55 -9.88 10.89
N SER A 250 -7.72 -9.27 11.05
CA SER A 250 -8.45 -8.62 9.96
C SER A 250 -7.80 -7.27 9.61
N HIS A 251 -8.24 -6.66 8.51
CA HIS A 251 -8.14 -5.20 8.38
C HIS A 251 -8.95 -4.51 9.48
N HIS A 252 -8.61 -3.25 9.78
CA HIS A 252 -9.43 -2.41 10.64
C HIS A 252 -10.75 -2.09 9.96
N SER A 253 -11.84 -2.03 10.74
CA SER A 253 -13.13 -1.55 10.28
C SER A 253 -13.03 -0.13 9.72
N ALA A 254 -13.91 0.21 8.77
CA ALA A 254 -14.18 1.62 8.45
C ALA A 254 -14.37 2.47 9.73
N PRO A 255 -13.64 3.59 9.89
CA PRO A 255 -13.64 4.35 11.13
C PRO A 255 -14.97 5.05 11.37
N ARG A 256 -15.38 5.12 12.63
CA ARG A 256 -16.57 5.86 13.08
C ARG A 256 -16.17 6.89 14.13
N CYS A 257 -16.49 8.14 13.87
CA CYS A 257 -16.19 9.26 14.76
C CYS A 257 -17.45 9.74 15.47
N VAL A 258 -17.30 10.19 16.71
CA VAL A 258 -18.39 10.75 17.49
C VAL A 258 -18.86 12.07 16.89
N ASP A 259 -17.91 12.94 16.57
CA ASP A 259 -18.17 14.17 15.83
C ASP A 259 -18.36 13.84 14.34
N THR A 260 -19.42 14.37 13.75
CA THR A 260 -19.66 14.30 12.30
C THR A 260 -18.78 15.27 11.53
N GLY A 261 -18.20 16.26 12.22
CA GLY A 261 -17.40 17.33 11.65
C GLY A 261 -18.23 18.44 11.02
N ILE A 262 -17.54 19.45 10.51
CA ILE A 262 -18.13 20.54 9.73
C ILE A 262 -18.26 20.05 8.28
N ASP A 263 -19.50 19.80 7.83
CA ASP A 263 -19.81 19.43 6.45
C ASP A 263 -20.26 20.67 5.65
N ILE A 264 -19.68 20.86 4.47
CA ILE A 264 -20.02 21.95 3.55
C ILE A 264 -20.31 21.34 2.19
N ALA A 265 -21.58 21.30 1.81
CA ALA A 265 -22.02 20.78 0.52
C ALA A 265 -21.66 21.73 -0.63
N VAL A 266 -21.62 21.21 -1.86
CA VAL A 266 -21.35 22.04 -3.05
C VAL A 266 -22.45 23.07 -3.34
N THR A 267 -23.64 22.91 -2.76
CA THR A 267 -24.76 23.86 -2.86
C THR A 267 -24.70 24.98 -1.81
N ASP A 268 -23.77 24.90 -0.85
CA ASP A 268 -23.58 25.94 0.14
C ASP A 268 -23.06 27.23 -0.53
N ALA A 269 -23.58 28.39 -0.11
CA ALA A 269 -23.18 29.69 -0.66
C ALA A 269 -21.70 30.04 -0.43
N ARG A 270 -21.02 29.30 0.46
CA ARG A 270 -19.57 29.37 0.68
C ARG A 270 -18.77 28.68 -0.43
N THR A 271 -19.36 27.74 -1.14
CA THR A 271 -18.69 27.00 -2.22
C THR A 271 -18.63 27.87 -3.48
N VAL A 272 -17.42 28.05 -4.01
CA VAL A 272 -17.15 28.81 -5.23
C VAL A 272 -16.53 27.87 -6.26
N SER A 273 -17.18 27.72 -7.40
CA SER A 273 -16.66 26.96 -8.54
C SER A 273 -17.07 27.59 -9.86
N ASN A 274 -16.25 27.39 -10.90
CA ASN A 274 -16.61 27.69 -12.29
C ASN A 274 -17.54 26.62 -12.89
N ILE A 275 -17.64 25.44 -12.27
CA ILE A 275 -18.59 24.39 -12.63
C ILE A 275 -19.86 24.57 -11.81
N LYS A 276 -21.03 24.47 -12.46
CA LYS A 276 -22.33 24.51 -11.78
C LYS A 276 -22.63 23.15 -11.15
N ALA A 277 -23.21 23.16 -9.96
CA ALA A 277 -23.69 21.94 -9.32
C ALA A 277 -24.84 21.32 -10.11
N SER A 278 -24.70 20.04 -10.43
CA SER A 278 -25.76 19.20 -10.97
C SER A 278 -26.73 18.82 -9.83
N PRO A 279 -28.04 18.75 -10.09
CA PRO A 279 -28.99 18.22 -9.12
C PRO A 279 -28.78 16.72 -8.88
N PRO A 280 -29.39 16.14 -7.83
CA PRO A 280 -29.46 14.70 -7.66
C PRO A 280 -30.03 14.01 -8.91
N ASN A 281 -29.60 12.78 -9.16
CA ASN A 281 -30.12 11.95 -10.24
C ASN A 281 -30.31 10.50 -9.74
N ALA A 282 -30.81 9.62 -10.62
CA ALA A 282 -31.10 8.23 -10.27
C ALA A 282 -29.90 7.46 -9.69
N ARG A 283 -28.67 7.88 -10.04
CA ARG A 283 -27.43 7.26 -9.56
C ARG A 283 -26.87 7.95 -8.32
N PHE A 284 -26.83 9.28 -8.33
CA PHE A 284 -26.27 10.10 -7.25
C PHE A 284 -27.38 10.84 -6.49
N ALA A 285 -27.59 10.46 -5.23
CA ALA A 285 -28.67 10.99 -4.40
C ALA A 285 -28.46 12.43 -3.91
N THR A 286 -27.28 13.02 -4.13
CA THR A 286 -26.95 14.38 -3.67
C THR A 286 -26.45 15.27 -4.83
N PRO A 287 -26.67 16.59 -4.74
CA PRO A 287 -26.07 17.52 -5.69
C PRO A 287 -24.54 17.41 -5.67
N HIS A 288 -23.92 17.59 -6.83
CA HIS A 288 -22.46 17.46 -6.99
C HIS A 288 -21.94 18.30 -8.14
N LEU A 289 -20.66 18.67 -8.10
CA LEU A 289 -19.93 19.20 -9.25
C LEU A 289 -19.47 18.01 -10.08
N ALA A 290 -20.12 17.77 -11.23
CA ALA A 290 -19.83 16.62 -12.06
C ALA A 290 -18.54 16.79 -12.86
N GLY A 291 -17.68 15.76 -12.85
CA GLY A 291 -16.48 15.67 -13.69
C GLY A 291 -15.44 16.77 -13.47
N TRP A 292 -15.35 17.33 -12.25
CA TRP A 292 -14.40 18.37 -11.89
C TRP A 292 -12.95 17.85 -12.00
N GLY A 293 -12.05 18.71 -12.47
CA GLY A 293 -10.61 18.43 -12.50
C GLY A 293 -9.95 18.61 -13.88
N GLN A 294 -10.64 19.27 -14.81
CA GLN A 294 -10.07 19.68 -16.09
C GLN A 294 -9.11 20.87 -15.92
N PRO A 295 -8.17 21.08 -16.86
CA PRO A 295 -7.36 22.29 -16.88
C PRO A 295 -8.24 23.55 -16.84
N GLY A 296 -8.00 24.42 -15.84
CA GLY A 296 -8.75 25.66 -15.65
C GLY A 296 -9.95 25.56 -14.71
N ASP A 297 -10.32 24.35 -14.27
CA ASP A 297 -11.33 24.19 -13.22
C ASP A 297 -10.85 24.80 -11.90
N ARG A 298 -11.79 25.44 -11.20
CA ARG A 298 -11.58 26.10 -9.93
C ARG A 298 -12.60 25.61 -8.91
N PHE A 299 -12.12 25.33 -7.71
CA PHE A 299 -12.93 24.97 -6.57
C PHE A 299 -12.35 25.61 -5.32
N ALA A 300 -13.19 26.33 -4.59
CA ALA A 300 -12.87 26.87 -3.28
C ALA A 300 -14.08 26.80 -2.35
N VAL A 301 -13.81 26.76 -1.05
CA VAL A 301 -14.82 26.93 -0.01
C VAL A 301 -14.38 28.07 0.89
N GLU A 302 -15.17 29.13 0.89
CA GLU A 302 -14.90 30.37 1.61
C GLU A 302 -15.47 30.33 3.03
N ARG A 303 -14.89 31.12 3.94
CA ARG A 303 -15.46 31.40 5.27
C ARG A 303 -15.84 30.14 6.07
N ILE A 304 -14.98 29.14 6.06
CA ILE A 304 -15.12 27.93 6.88
C ILE A 304 -14.92 28.33 8.34
N ALA A 305 -15.99 28.28 9.15
CA ALA A 305 -15.93 28.62 10.56
C ALA A 305 -15.41 27.45 11.39
N VAL A 306 -14.24 27.62 12.01
CA VAL A 306 -13.67 26.67 12.98
C VAL A 306 -14.00 27.19 14.38
N PRO A 307 -14.85 26.51 15.15
CA PRO A 307 -15.40 27.04 16.40
C PRO A 307 -14.41 27.03 17.57
N SER A 308 -13.36 26.21 17.48
CA SER A 308 -12.44 25.93 18.59
C SER A 308 -11.09 25.47 18.06
N ALA A 309 -10.03 25.71 18.81
CA ALA A 309 -8.71 25.18 18.48
C ALA A 309 -8.67 23.64 18.58
N GLY A 310 -7.89 22.99 17.73
CA GLY A 310 -7.75 21.53 17.72
C GLY A 310 -7.00 20.98 16.52
N ASN A 311 -6.84 19.65 16.49
CA ASN A 311 -6.38 18.93 15.32
C ASN A 311 -7.59 18.64 14.41
N TYR A 312 -7.41 18.83 13.11
CA TYR A 312 -8.45 18.67 12.10
C TYR A 312 -7.94 17.84 10.93
N GLN A 313 -8.83 17.02 10.38
CA GLN A 313 -8.66 16.29 9.13
C GLN A 313 -9.56 16.95 8.08
N VAL A 314 -8.95 17.61 7.09
CA VAL A 314 -9.69 18.24 5.98
C VAL A 314 -9.79 17.24 4.84
N GLN A 315 -11.00 16.97 4.37
CA GLN A 315 -11.27 15.96 3.34
C GLN A 315 -12.27 16.46 2.31
N LEU A 316 -12.12 15.98 1.09
CA LEU A 316 -13.10 16.17 0.03
C LEU A 316 -14.08 15.00 0.08
N ARG A 317 -15.38 15.29 0.08
CA ARG A 317 -16.40 14.27 -0.19
C ARG A 317 -16.56 14.19 -1.70
N TYR A 318 -16.25 13.03 -2.27
CA TYR A 318 -16.14 12.86 -3.72
C TYR A 318 -16.68 11.51 -4.18
N HIS A 319 -16.79 11.36 -5.49
CA HIS A 319 -16.91 10.06 -6.13
C HIS A 319 -16.07 10.01 -7.41
N ASN A 320 -15.30 8.95 -7.61
CA ASN A 320 -14.51 8.76 -8.83
C ASN A 320 -14.93 7.45 -9.52
N ALA A 321 -15.70 7.60 -10.59
CA ALA A 321 -16.22 6.50 -11.40
C ALA A 321 -15.40 6.22 -12.67
N ALA A 322 -14.18 6.80 -12.79
CA ALA A 322 -13.38 6.70 -14.01
C ALA A 322 -12.94 5.26 -14.32
N ASN A 323 -12.82 4.40 -13.31
CA ASN A 323 -12.51 3.00 -13.49
C ASN A 323 -12.91 2.14 -12.28
N GLN A 324 -12.59 0.84 -12.34
CA GLN A 324 -12.72 -0.09 -11.21
C GLN A 324 -11.70 0.22 -10.11
N VAL A 325 -12.05 -0.15 -8.87
CA VAL A 325 -11.25 0.11 -7.65
C VAL A 325 -9.84 -0.51 -7.65
N ASN A 326 -9.61 -1.52 -8.49
CA ASN A 326 -8.33 -2.20 -8.66
C ASN A 326 -7.40 -1.54 -9.69
N LEU A 327 -7.78 -0.40 -10.27
CA LEU A 327 -6.99 0.34 -11.26
C LEU A 327 -6.62 1.73 -10.75
N GLY A 328 -5.51 2.30 -11.25
CA GLY A 328 -4.91 3.51 -10.66
C GLY A 328 -4.59 4.69 -11.59
N ILE A 329 -4.51 4.49 -12.92
CA ILE A 329 -4.06 5.54 -13.87
C ILE A 329 -4.87 6.84 -13.74
N SER A 330 -6.19 6.71 -13.60
CA SER A 330 -7.15 7.80 -13.46
C SER A 330 -7.63 8.04 -12.02
N GLY A 331 -6.92 7.49 -11.03
CA GLY A 331 -7.15 7.81 -9.62
C GLY A 331 -6.86 9.29 -9.37
N GLY A 332 -7.80 10.03 -8.79
CA GLY A 332 -7.66 11.47 -8.64
C GLY A 332 -6.51 11.83 -7.71
N VAL A 333 -5.73 12.86 -8.07
CA VAL A 333 -4.66 13.40 -7.22
C VAL A 333 -4.68 14.92 -7.36
N LYS A 334 -4.83 15.64 -6.25
CA LYS A 334 -4.89 17.11 -6.24
C LYS A 334 -4.04 17.69 -5.14
N TRP A 335 -3.77 18.99 -5.25
CA TRP A 335 -3.12 19.77 -4.20
C TRP A 335 -4.18 20.57 -3.45
N LEU A 336 -4.28 20.37 -2.15
CA LEU A 336 -5.23 21.05 -1.28
C LEU A 336 -4.50 22.13 -0.48
N VAL A 337 -5.07 23.34 -0.40
CA VAL A 337 -4.50 24.48 0.32
C VAL A 337 -5.56 25.06 1.25
N LEU A 338 -5.23 25.17 2.53
CA LEU A 338 -6.04 25.83 3.55
C LEU A 338 -5.37 27.14 3.96
N LYS A 339 -6.12 28.24 3.90
CA LYS A 339 -5.66 29.60 4.24
C LYS A 339 -6.48 30.17 5.40
N ASP A 340 -5.84 30.99 6.23
CA ASP A 340 -6.53 31.78 7.26
C ASP A 340 -7.24 33.01 6.67
N ALA A 341 -7.96 33.75 7.52
CA ALA A 341 -8.66 34.98 7.13
C ALA A 341 -7.75 36.10 6.59
N ARG A 342 -6.43 36.03 6.81
CA ARG A 342 -5.43 36.96 6.26
C ARG A 342 -4.83 36.46 4.94
N GLY A 343 -5.29 35.32 4.44
CA GLY A 343 -4.79 34.69 3.22
C GLY A 343 -3.49 33.90 3.40
N ARG A 344 -3.02 33.70 4.63
CA ARG A 344 -1.79 32.93 4.88
C ARG A 344 -2.10 31.45 4.79
N VAL A 345 -1.27 30.69 4.07
CA VAL A 345 -1.37 29.23 4.02
C VAL A 345 -1.05 28.64 5.40
N VAL A 346 -2.02 27.96 6.00
CA VAL A 346 -1.86 27.29 7.30
C VAL A 346 -1.62 25.78 7.15
N ALA A 347 -2.04 25.21 6.03
CA ALA A 347 -1.70 23.84 5.63
C ALA A 347 -1.86 23.67 4.12
N GLN A 348 -1.07 22.77 3.55
CA GLN A 348 -1.23 22.33 2.17
C GLN A 348 -0.64 20.94 1.98
N GLY A 349 -1.12 20.20 0.99
CA GLY A 349 -0.56 18.89 0.66
C GLY A 349 -1.32 18.17 -0.45
N VAL A 350 -0.76 17.03 -0.85
CA VAL A 350 -1.37 16.13 -1.82
C VAL A 350 -2.53 15.38 -1.17
N VAL A 351 -3.68 15.40 -1.83
CA VAL A 351 -4.83 14.53 -1.51
C VAL A 351 -5.09 13.55 -2.65
N GLN A 352 -5.35 12.30 -2.29
CA GLN A 352 -5.67 11.24 -3.22
C GLN A 352 -7.16 10.94 -3.19
N LEU A 353 -7.72 10.71 -4.37
CA LEU A 353 -9.13 10.44 -4.63
C LEU A 353 -9.27 9.19 -5.52
N PRO A 354 -8.94 7.98 -4.98
CA PRO A 354 -9.04 6.73 -5.73
C PRO A 354 -10.42 6.45 -6.31
N HIS A 355 -10.49 5.54 -7.27
CA HIS A 355 -11.76 5.03 -7.79
C HIS A 355 -12.64 4.46 -6.66
N ALA A 356 -13.95 4.65 -6.78
CA ALA A 356 -14.94 4.17 -5.81
C ALA A 356 -15.95 3.25 -6.50
N PRO A 357 -16.55 2.28 -5.78
CA PRO A 357 -17.55 1.37 -6.35
C PRO A 357 -18.76 2.12 -6.92
N LEU A 358 -19.08 1.83 -8.19
CA LEU A 358 -20.21 2.44 -8.89
C LEU A 358 -21.45 1.54 -8.82
N ALA A 359 -22.42 1.92 -7.99
CA ALA A 359 -23.72 1.24 -7.92
C ALA A 359 -24.69 1.70 -9.03
N LYS A 360 -25.74 0.90 -9.30
CA LYS A 360 -26.81 1.26 -10.25
C LYS A 360 -27.64 2.46 -9.76
N ALA A 361 -27.89 2.52 -8.46
CA ALA A 361 -28.60 3.59 -7.76
C ALA A 361 -27.95 3.79 -6.39
N ASN A 362 -28.12 4.97 -5.81
CA ASN A 362 -27.57 5.34 -4.49
C ASN A 362 -26.06 5.07 -4.38
N THR A 363 -25.31 5.44 -5.41
CA THR A 363 -23.85 5.32 -5.42
C THR A 363 -23.27 6.06 -4.21
N PRO A 364 -22.45 5.38 -3.38
CA PRO A 364 -21.90 6.00 -2.18
C PRO A 364 -20.85 7.05 -2.56
N THR A 365 -20.82 8.14 -1.79
CA THR A 365 -19.69 9.06 -1.76
C THR A 365 -18.62 8.55 -0.81
N VAL A 366 -17.37 8.82 -1.10
CA VAL A 366 -16.21 8.51 -0.25
C VAL A 366 -15.48 9.79 0.12
N TYR A 367 -14.47 9.68 0.98
CA TYR A 367 -13.63 10.81 1.39
C TYR A 367 -12.20 10.64 0.86
N SER A 368 -11.59 11.74 0.44
CA SER A 368 -10.17 11.74 0.04
C SER A 368 -9.26 11.35 1.22
N THR A 369 -7.98 11.07 0.94
CA THR A 369 -6.98 11.12 2.00
C THR A 369 -7.04 12.48 2.70
N PRO A 370 -6.89 12.52 4.04
CA PRO A 370 -7.05 13.76 4.77
C PRO A 370 -5.79 14.65 4.70
N LEU A 371 -6.02 15.96 4.66
CA LEU A 371 -5.00 16.95 5.00
C LEU A 371 -5.09 17.22 6.51
N ALA A 372 -4.15 16.67 7.27
CA ALA A 372 -4.06 16.88 8.70
C ALA A 372 -3.50 18.28 9.02
N VAL A 373 -4.15 19.00 9.93
CA VAL A 373 -3.75 20.36 10.31
C VAL A 373 -4.18 20.69 11.74
N ARG A 374 -3.38 21.49 12.46
CA ARG A 374 -3.79 22.13 13.72
C ARG A 374 -4.35 23.52 13.44
N LEU A 375 -5.58 23.78 13.86
CA LEU A 375 -6.27 25.04 13.62
C LEU A 375 -6.60 25.72 14.94
N GLU A 376 -6.61 27.05 14.91
CA GLU A 376 -7.20 27.90 15.94
C GLU A 376 -8.66 28.23 15.60
N ARG A 377 -9.43 28.70 16.60
CA ARG A 377 -10.76 29.26 16.33
C ARG A 377 -10.64 30.40 15.32
N GLY A 378 -11.42 30.35 14.25
CA GLY A 378 -11.33 31.36 13.19
C GLY A 378 -12.12 31.03 11.94
N SER A 379 -11.85 31.79 10.89
CA SER A 379 -12.43 31.61 9.56
C SER A 379 -11.34 31.27 8.56
N TYR A 380 -11.58 30.27 7.73
CA TYR A 380 -10.60 29.71 6.80
C TYR A 380 -11.16 29.61 5.39
N ARG A 381 -10.26 29.53 4.42
CA ARG A 381 -10.55 29.32 3.00
C ARG A 381 -9.84 28.07 2.52
N LEU A 382 -10.57 27.16 1.90
CA LEU A 382 -10.01 25.98 1.24
C LEU A 382 -9.96 26.21 -0.26
N GLU A 383 -8.85 25.87 -0.89
CA GLU A 383 -8.66 25.91 -2.35
C GLU A 383 -8.08 24.57 -2.80
N MET A 384 -8.50 24.09 -3.97
CA MET A 384 -7.96 22.88 -4.58
C MET A 384 -7.44 23.18 -5.99
N SER A 385 -6.24 22.71 -6.28
CA SER A 385 -5.61 22.83 -7.60
C SER A 385 -5.15 21.47 -8.11
N ASP A 386 -4.78 21.44 -9.40
CA ASP A 386 -4.28 20.22 -10.01
C ASP A 386 -2.95 19.75 -9.37
N PHE A 387 -2.69 18.45 -9.47
CA PHE A 387 -1.41 17.85 -9.07
C PHE A 387 -1.08 16.67 -9.99
N TYR A 388 0.18 16.24 -9.95
CA TYR A 388 0.70 15.18 -10.79
C TYR A 388 -0.08 13.86 -10.62
N ASN A 389 -0.62 13.35 -11.72
CA ASN A 389 -1.39 12.12 -11.80
C ASN A 389 -0.75 11.16 -12.81
N MET A 390 -0.94 9.84 -12.62
CA MET A 390 -0.33 8.82 -13.49
C MET A 390 -0.74 8.93 -14.96
N SER A 391 -1.95 9.40 -15.27
CA SER A 391 -2.37 9.64 -16.66
C SER A 391 -1.59 10.73 -17.39
N TYR A 392 -0.73 11.48 -16.68
CA TYR A 392 0.12 12.51 -17.28
C TYR A 392 1.42 11.92 -17.84
N LEU A 393 1.75 10.67 -17.47
CA LEU A 393 2.90 9.95 -17.99
C LEU A 393 2.64 9.51 -19.43
N ASP A 394 3.57 9.82 -20.33
CA ASP A 394 3.50 9.40 -21.73
C ASP A 394 3.44 7.87 -21.89
N SER A 395 4.03 7.12 -20.95
CA SER A 395 3.95 5.66 -20.91
C SER A 395 2.52 5.13 -20.81
N ASN A 396 1.57 5.94 -20.33
CA ASN A 396 0.16 5.57 -20.18
C ASN A 396 -0.71 6.06 -21.35
N SER A 397 -0.17 6.79 -22.33
CA SER A 397 -0.93 7.35 -23.46
C SER A 397 -1.64 6.28 -24.31
N SER A 398 -1.09 5.07 -24.36
CA SER A 398 -1.65 3.92 -25.10
C SER A 398 -2.64 3.08 -24.29
N PHE A 399 -2.88 3.41 -23.02
CA PHE A 399 -3.80 2.67 -22.16
C PHE A 399 -5.24 2.77 -22.68
N SER A 400 -5.93 1.63 -22.80
CA SER A 400 -7.23 1.56 -23.48
C SER A 400 -8.40 2.16 -22.69
N ALA A 401 -8.24 2.42 -21.39
CA ALA A 401 -9.28 3.00 -20.54
C ALA A 401 -8.94 4.44 -20.09
N ALA A 402 -9.70 4.97 -19.13
CA ALA A 402 -9.59 6.36 -18.70
C ALA A 402 -8.16 6.75 -18.29
N GLY A 403 -7.64 7.82 -18.90
CA GLY A 403 -6.29 8.33 -18.68
C GLY A 403 -5.24 7.87 -19.71
N GLY A 404 -5.65 7.17 -20.78
CA GLY A 404 -4.77 6.80 -21.90
C GLY A 404 -5.27 7.36 -23.24
N LEU A 405 -5.90 6.52 -24.08
CA LEU A 405 -6.25 6.86 -25.47
C LEU A 405 -7.09 8.14 -25.64
N THR A 406 -7.93 8.46 -24.66
CA THR A 406 -8.78 9.67 -24.66
C THR A 406 -8.11 10.88 -23.99
N GLY A 407 -6.83 10.74 -23.66
CA GLY A 407 -6.01 11.71 -22.97
C GLY A 407 -6.07 11.60 -21.43
N PRO A 408 -5.32 12.48 -20.75
CA PRO A 408 -5.26 12.54 -19.30
C PRO A 408 -6.63 12.63 -18.61
N SER A 409 -6.74 11.94 -17.47
CA SER A 409 -7.95 11.88 -16.66
C SER A 409 -7.60 11.94 -15.17
N ASN A 410 -7.62 13.15 -14.63
CA ASN A 410 -7.53 13.42 -13.21
C ASN A 410 -8.81 14.13 -12.74
N ARG A 411 -9.96 13.44 -12.92
CA ARG A 411 -11.30 14.01 -12.82
C ARG A 411 -12.18 13.16 -11.90
N PHE A 412 -13.09 13.81 -11.19
CA PHE A 412 -14.01 13.17 -10.25
C PHE A 412 -15.17 14.11 -9.90
N ASP A 413 -16.23 13.56 -9.31
CA ASP A 413 -17.36 14.33 -8.82
C ASP A 413 -17.09 14.85 -7.41
N ILE A 414 -17.38 16.12 -7.14
CA ILE A 414 -17.26 16.72 -5.79
C ILE A 414 -18.65 16.90 -5.19
N HIS A 415 -18.85 16.40 -3.97
CA HIS A 415 -20.10 16.52 -3.21
C HIS A 415 -19.99 17.49 -2.03
N GLY A 416 -18.76 17.87 -1.66
CA GLY A 416 -18.51 18.84 -0.60
C GLY A 416 -17.16 18.64 0.07
N VAL A 417 -17.02 19.28 1.22
CA VAL A 417 -15.83 19.24 2.07
C VAL A 417 -16.25 18.89 3.49
N ARG A 418 -15.42 18.12 4.18
CA ARG A 418 -15.55 17.85 5.61
C ARG A 418 -14.30 18.29 6.35
N LEU A 419 -14.47 19.04 7.43
CA LEU A 419 -13.43 19.26 8.44
C LEU A 419 -13.83 18.48 9.69
N LEU A 420 -13.11 17.41 9.95
CA LEU A 420 -13.36 16.55 11.10
C LEU A 420 -12.34 16.87 12.20
N ARG A 421 -12.80 17.24 13.38
CA ARG A 421 -11.90 17.41 14.53
C ARG A 421 -11.50 16.04 15.06
N THR A 422 -10.24 15.89 15.43
CA THR A 422 -9.69 14.68 16.05
C THR A 422 -8.86 15.06 17.28
N ASP A 423 -8.61 14.10 18.17
CA ASP A 423 -7.76 14.29 19.35
C ASP A 423 -6.26 14.16 19.04
#